data_AF-A0A9P1JG30-F1
#
_entry.id   AF-A0A9P1JG30-F1
#
_cell.length_a   1.000
_cell.length_b   1.000
_cell.length_c   1.000
_cell.angle_alpha   90.00
_cell.angle_beta   90.00
_cell.angle_gamma   90.00
#
_symmetry.space_group_name_H-M   'P 1'
#
loop_
_entity.id
_entity.type
_entity.pdbx_description
1 polymer ?
#
loop_
_entity_poly.entity_id
_entity_poly.type
_entity_poly.pdbx_seq_one_letter_code
_entity_poly.pdbx_strand_id
1 'polypeptide(L)'
;MNNGRLLEHFHEGNLTYRSKGISEKTPSVFLEVSPELAEERGLEDGTLVRLTSPYGNVKVKCVITDRVKGKQVYLPMNDSKDAAINLLTSSYADKDTDTPAYKETSAKMEILKKEGINPLPKINFRYGNPQPQIGVRVERKWARKDYVFPGDAVTAKWLKQSATSENRPSQKKTNEERT
;
A
#
# COMPACT_ATOMS: atom_id res chain seq x y z
N MET A 1 -13.57 -3.18 -15.09
CA MET A 1 -12.77 -3.94 -14.10
C MET A 1 -11.62 -3.06 -13.67
N ASN A 2 -11.47 -2.85 -12.37
CA ASN A 2 -10.35 -2.09 -11.81
C ASN A 2 -9.23 -3.06 -11.36
N ASN A 3 -8.02 -2.55 -11.22
CA ASN A 3 -6.88 -3.30 -10.72
C ASN A 3 -5.97 -2.40 -9.90
N GLY A 4 -4.94 -2.96 -9.28
CA GLY A 4 -3.97 -2.18 -8.53
C GLY A 4 -3.08 -3.02 -7.65
N ARG A 5 -2.45 -2.38 -6.67
CA ARG A 5 -1.49 -3.04 -5.76
C ARG A 5 -2.15 -3.43 -4.45
N LEU A 6 -1.55 -4.41 -3.78
CA LEU A 6 -1.84 -4.73 -2.38
C LEU A 6 -0.70 -4.19 -1.52
N LEU A 7 -0.98 -3.95 -0.24
CA LEU A 7 0.03 -3.48 0.70
C LEU A 7 1.10 -4.55 0.92
N GLU A 8 0.66 -5.81 0.94
CA GLU A 8 1.44 -6.99 1.24
C GLU A 8 2.39 -7.36 0.09
N HIS A 9 1.96 -7.15 -1.15
CA HIS A 9 2.71 -7.57 -2.33
C HIS A 9 3.23 -6.41 -3.16
N PHE A 10 4.52 -6.48 -3.46
CA PHE A 10 5.18 -5.57 -4.38
C PHE A 10 5.14 -6.13 -5.81
N HIS A 11 4.58 -5.35 -6.74
CA HIS A 11 4.36 -5.72 -8.14
C HIS A 11 3.73 -7.11 -8.28
N GLU A 12 4.25 -7.97 -9.17
CA GLU A 12 3.74 -9.32 -9.44
C GLU A 12 4.07 -10.33 -8.33
N GLY A 13 4.68 -9.88 -7.23
CA GLY A 13 4.93 -10.69 -6.06
C GLY A 13 6.18 -11.57 -6.11
N ASN A 14 7.03 -11.44 -7.14
CA ASN A 14 8.23 -12.27 -7.34
C ASN A 14 9.15 -12.35 -6.10
N LEU A 15 9.30 -11.24 -5.38
CA LEU A 15 10.06 -11.19 -4.13
C LEU A 15 9.20 -11.48 -2.91
N THR A 16 8.00 -10.91 -2.85
CA THR A 16 7.16 -10.91 -1.65
C THR A 16 6.54 -12.28 -1.37
N TYR A 17 6.22 -13.07 -2.40
CA TYR A 17 5.74 -14.45 -2.20
C TYR A 17 6.78 -15.40 -1.61
N ARG A 18 8.08 -15.04 -1.67
CA ARG A 18 9.15 -15.83 -1.07
C ARG A 18 9.26 -15.63 0.45
N SER A 19 8.63 -14.57 0.97
CA SER A 19 8.60 -14.29 2.41
C SER A 19 7.38 -14.92 3.05
N LYS A 20 7.58 -15.95 3.88
CA LYS A 20 6.48 -16.69 4.53
C LYS A 20 5.51 -15.77 5.26
N GLY A 21 6.01 -14.84 6.07
CA GLY A 21 5.15 -13.93 6.84
C GLY A 21 4.35 -12.93 5.99
N ILE A 22 4.77 -12.67 4.75
CA ILE A 22 3.99 -11.85 3.81
C ILE A 22 2.96 -12.72 3.10
N SER A 23 3.40 -13.86 2.55
CA SER A 23 2.54 -14.82 1.86
C SER A 23 1.43 -15.37 2.76
N GLU A 24 1.68 -15.53 4.06
CA GLU A 24 0.65 -15.96 5.01
C GLU A 24 -0.50 -14.97 5.14
N LYS A 25 -0.25 -13.66 4.95
CA LYS A 25 -1.30 -12.63 5.01
C LYS A 25 -2.20 -12.66 3.79
N THR A 26 -1.59 -12.84 2.62
CA THR A 26 -2.27 -12.91 1.32
C THR A 26 -1.65 -14.04 0.49
N PRO A 27 -2.14 -15.28 0.64
CA PRO A 27 -1.47 -16.46 0.06
C PRO A 27 -1.71 -16.63 -1.44
N SER A 28 -2.75 -16.01 -1.97
CA SER A 28 -3.13 -16.10 -3.37
C SER A 28 -3.80 -14.81 -3.83
N VAL A 29 -3.79 -14.56 -5.13
CA VAL A 29 -4.58 -13.50 -5.74
C VAL A 29 -6.08 -13.82 -5.65
N PHE A 30 -6.89 -12.78 -5.50
CA PHE A 30 -8.33 -12.87 -5.32
C PHE A 30 -9.02 -11.72 -6.05
N LEU A 31 -10.31 -11.89 -6.36
CA LEU A 31 -11.14 -10.89 -6.98
C LEU A 31 -12.05 -10.26 -5.94
N GLU A 32 -11.89 -8.97 -5.67
CA GLU A 32 -12.82 -8.23 -4.83
C GLU A 32 -14.11 -7.96 -5.61
N VAL A 33 -15.23 -8.37 -5.03
CA VAL A 33 -16.59 -8.26 -5.58
C VAL A 33 -17.46 -7.51 -4.57
N SER A 34 -18.31 -6.61 -5.06
CA SER A 34 -19.20 -5.84 -4.20
C SER A 34 -20.32 -6.72 -3.64
N PRO A 35 -20.90 -6.39 -2.48
CA PRO A 35 -22.04 -7.12 -1.95
C PRO A 35 -23.23 -7.10 -2.92
N GLU A 36 -23.45 -5.97 -3.61
CA GLU A 36 -24.58 -5.83 -4.54
C GLU A 36 -24.43 -6.76 -5.76
N LEU A 37 -23.22 -6.86 -6.33
CA LEU A 37 -22.95 -7.75 -7.45
C LEU A 37 -22.95 -9.22 -7.00
N ALA A 38 -22.48 -9.49 -5.78
CA ALA A 38 -22.50 -10.84 -5.22
C ALA A 38 -23.94 -11.34 -5.05
N GLU A 39 -24.85 -10.50 -4.53
CA GLU A 39 -26.27 -10.83 -4.41
C GLU A 39 -26.93 -11.02 -5.79
N GLU A 40 -26.71 -10.10 -6.74
CA GLU A 40 -27.26 -10.20 -8.11
C GLU A 40 -26.86 -11.51 -8.81
N ARG A 41 -25.63 -12.00 -8.58
CA ARG A 41 -25.05 -13.16 -9.26
C ARG A 41 -25.02 -14.43 -8.42
N GLY A 42 -25.48 -14.38 -7.16
CA GLY A 42 -25.42 -15.49 -6.21
C GLY A 42 -23.99 -15.97 -5.93
N LEU A 43 -23.03 -15.03 -5.79
CA LEU A 43 -21.63 -15.30 -5.46
C LEU A 43 -21.44 -15.35 -3.95
N GLU A 44 -20.48 -16.16 -3.52
CA GLU A 44 -20.07 -16.30 -2.13
C GLU A 44 -18.54 -16.13 -2.01
N ASP A 45 -18.05 -15.94 -0.79
CA ASP A 45 -16.61 -15.94 -0.53
C ASP A 45 -15.99 -17.27 -0.96
N GLY A 46 -14.92 -17.21 -1.76
CA GLY A 46 -14.26 -18.39 -2.28
C GLY A 46 -14.86 -18.96 -3.57
N THR A 47 -15.98 -18.42 -4.07
CA THR A 47 -16.52 -18.77 -5.39
C THR A 47 -15.45 -18.61 -6.47
N LEU A 48 -15.25 -19.64 -7.30
CA LEU A 48 -14.31 -19.59 -8.41
C LEU A 48 -15.01 -19.06 -9.66
N VAL A 49 -14.51 -17.95 -10.18
CA VAL A 49 -15.02 -17.32 -11.40
C VAL A 49 -13.95 -17.29 -12.48
N ARG A 50 -14.41 -17.21 -13.73
CA ARG A 50 -13.61 -16.84 -14.89
C ARG A 50 -13.96 -15.43 -15.31
N LEU A 51 -12.94 -14.59 -15.44
CA LEU A 51 -13.07 -13.31 -16.11
C LEU A 51 -12.54 -13.44 -17.53
N THR A 52 -13.31 -13.01 -18.51
CA THR A 52 -12.96 -13.06 -19.93
C THR A 52 -13.02 -11.67 -20.53
N SER A 53 -11.96 -11.27 -21.21
CA SER A 53 -11.87 -10.04 -22.01
C SER A 53 -11.56 -10.42 -23.47
N PRO A 54 -11.56 -9.47 -24.43
CA PRO A 54 -11.08 -9.73 -25.78
C PRO A 54 -9.63 -10.25 -25.86
N TYR A 55 -8.81 -9.97 -24.84
CA TYR A 55 -7.36 -10.28 -24.84
C TYR A 55 -7.02 -11.62 -24.19
N GLY A 56 -7.94 -12.17 -23.39
CA GLY A 56 -7.69 -13.41 -22.67
C GLY A 56 -8.68 -13.66 -21.55
N ASN A 57 -8.37 -14.65 -20.73
CA ASN A 57 -9.19 -15.03 -19.59
C ASN A 57 -8.32 -15.43 -18.39
N VAL A 58 -8.86 -15.26 -17.19
CA VAL A 58 -8.22 -15.64 -15.93
C VAL A 58 -9.22 -16.33 -15.02
N LYS A 59 -8.74 -17.23 -14.16
CA LYS A 59 -9.54 -17.90 -13.13
C LYS A 59 -9.11 -17.39 -11.76
N VAL A 60 -10.06 -16.94 -10.96
CA VAL A 60 -9.76 -16.33 -9.67
C VAL A 60 -10.90 -16.55 -8.69
N LYS A 61 -10.57 -16.66 -7.39
CA LYS A 61 -11.57 -16.79 -6.33
C LYS A 61 -12.07 -15.42 -5.89
N CYS A 62 -13.37 -15.33 -5.63
CA CYS A 62 -14.01 -14.11 -5.15
C CYS A 62 -13.78 -13.89 -3.64
N VAL A 63 -13.68 -12.62 -3.28
CA VAL A 63 -13.81 -12.11 -1.91
C VAL A 63 -14.87 -11.02 -1.95
N ILE A 64 -15.92 -11.18 -1.16
CA ILE A 64 -16.99 -10.19 -1.06
C ILE A 64 -16.55 -9.12 -0.08
N THR A 65 -16.56 -7.86 -0.53
CA THR A 65 -16.12 -6.74 0.28
C THR A 65 -16.84 -5.45 -0.10
N ASP A 66 -17.10 -4.62 0.88
CA ASP A 66 -17.70 -3.29 0.73
C ASP A 66 -16.74 -2.23 0.17
N ARG A 67 -15.47 -2.59 -0.07
CA ARG A 67 -14.41 -1.72 -0.64
C ARG A 67 -14.59 -1.44 -2.13
N VAL A 68 -15.33 -2.32 -2.83
CA VAL A 68 -15.78 -2.12 -4.21
C VAL A 68 -17.30 -1.97 -4.22
N LYS A 69 -17.83 -1.19 -5.16
CA LYS A 69 -19.25 -0.81 -5.20
C LYS A 69 -19.91 -1.13 -6.53
N GLY A 70 -21.19 -1.48 -6.50
CA GLY A 70 -22.01 -1.65 -7.70
C GLY A 70 -21.47 -2.77 -8.59
N LYS A 71 -21.40 -2.58 -9.90
CA LYS A 71 -20.94 -3.63 -10.85
C LYS A 71 -19.42 -3.63 -11.08
N GLN A 72 -18.67 -2.95 -10.21
CA GLN A 72 -17.22 -2.93 -10.28
C GLN A 72 -16.62 -4.13 -9.57
N VAL A 73 -15.52 -4.63 -10.13
CA VAL A 73 -14.68 -5.67 -9.52
C VAL A 73 -13.24 -5.19 -9.52
N TYR A 74 -12.48 -5.62 -8.52
CA TYR A 74 -11.06 -5.27 -8.38
C TYR A 74 -10.19 -6.53 -8.33
N LEU A 75 -9.27 -6.64 -9.29
CA LEU A 75 -8.28 -7.72 -9.36
C LEU A 75 -6.88 -7.13 -9.14
N PRO A 76 -6.18 -7.48 -8.04
CA PRO A 76 -4.85 -6.95 -7.80
C PRO A 76 -3.80 -7.55 -8.76
N MET A 77 -2.72 -6.80 -8.97
CA MET A 77 -1.63 -7.11 -9.92
C MET A 77 -0.55 -8.02 -9.32
N ASN A 78 -0.82 -8.70 -8.22
CA ASN A 78 0.15 -9.51 -7.49
C ASN A 78 0.20 -10.97 -7.96
N ASP A 79 0.01 -11.24 -9.25
CA ASP A 79 0.25 -12.57 -9.81
C ASP A 79 0.96 -12.44 -11.16
N SER A 80 1.89 -13.37 -11.42
CA SER A 80 2.65 -13.47 -12.67
C SER A 80 2.28 -14.70 -13.50
N LYS A 81 1.28 -15.47 -13.06
CA LYS A 81 0.89 -16.76 -13.66
C LYS A 81 -0.53 -16.67 -14.23
N ASP A 82 -1.35 -17.68 -13.98
CA ASP A 82 -2.65 -17.93 -14.61
C ASP A 82 -3.76 -16.94 -14.16
N ALA A 83 -3.50 -16.15 -13.13
CA ALA A 83 -4.43 -15.15 -12.61
C ALA A 83 -3.89 -13.72 -12.72
N ALA A 84 -2.84 -13.52 -13.53
CA ALA A 84 -2.30 -12.21 -13.84
C ALA A 84 -3.32 -11.36 -14.60
N ILE A 85 -3.67 -10.21 -14.04
CA ILE A 85 -4.58 -9.23 -14.66
C ILE A 85 -4.13 -8.78 -16.05
N ASN A 86 -2.82 -8.77 -16.31
CA ASN A 86 -2.27 -8.35 -17.61
C ASN A 86 -2.71 -9.29 -18.76
N LEU A 87 -3.15 -10.51 -18.45
CA LEU A 87 -3.78 -11.43 -19.42
C LEU A 87 -5.16 -10.94 -19.90
N LEU A 88 -5.76 -9.99 -19.19
CA LEU A 88 -7.04 -9.38 -19.56
C LEU A 88 -6.90 -7.99 -20.19
N THR A 89 -5.73 -7.37 -20.12
CA THR A 89 -5.53 -5.99 -20.56
C THR A 89 -5.01 -5.91 -21.98
N SER A 90 -5.35 -4.84 -22.69
CA SER A 90 -4.89 -4.61 -24.06
C SER A 90 -3.40 -4.30 -24.14
N SER A 91 -2.78 -4.61 -25.29
CA SER A 91 -1.48 -4.08 -25.68
C SER A 91 -1.56 -2.67 -26.29
N TYR A 92 -2.76 -2.10 -26.45
CA TYR A 92 -2.93 -0.73 -26.93
C TYR A 92 -2.31 0.27 -25.96
N ALA A 93 -1.52 1.18 -26.51
CA ALA A 93 -0.82 2.23 -25.79
C ALA A 93 -1.17 3.60 -26.38
N ASP A 94 -1.08 4.63 -25.53
CA ASP A 94 -1.17 6.01 -25.96
C ASP A 94 -0.08 6.32 -27.00
N LYS A 95 -0.44 7.01 -28.09
CA LYS A 95 0.47 7.22 -29.22
C LYS A 95 1.66 8.13 -28.88
N ASP A 96 1.49 9.02 -27.91
CA ASP A 96 2.45 10.08 -27.61
C ASP A 96 3.37 9.67 -26.46
N THR A 97 2.89 8.83 -25.54
CA THR A 97 3.66 8.40 -24.36
C THR A 97 3.95 6.90 -24.30
N ASP A 98 3.52 6.12 -25.29
CA ASP A 98 3.58 4.64 -25.30
C ASP A 98 3.06 4.01 -24.00
N THR A 99 2.09 4.67 -23.36
CA THR A 99 1.57 4.25 -22.05
C THR A 99 0.32 3.39 -22.25
N PRO A 100 0.32 2.13 -21.78
CA PRO A 100 -0.81 1.21 -21.93
C PRO A 100 -2.03 1.59 -21.08
N ALA A 101 -3.22 1.33 -21.61
CA ALA A 101 -4.51 1.60 -20.96
C ALA A 101 -4.89 0.53 -19.93
N TYR A 102 -4.24 0.51 -18.76
CA TYR A 102 -4.48 -0.52 -17.74
C TYR A 102 -5.81 -0.38 -16.96
N LYS A 103 -6.46 0.79 -16.96
CA LYS A 103 -7.64 1.06 -16.10
C LYS A 103 -8.98 0.98 -16.82
N GLU A 104 -8.98 0.64 -18.11
CA GLU A 104 -10.16 0.67 -18.97
C GLU A 104 -10.43 -0.70 -19.59
N THR A 105 -10.64 -1.72 -18.76
CA THR A 105 -10.95 -3.07 -19.25
C THR A 105 -12.31 -3.53 -18.77
N SER A 106 -13.19 -3.84 -19.73
CA SER A 106 -14.44 -4.55 -19.48
C SER A 106 -14.19 -6.06 -19.56
N ALA A 107 -14.78 -6.82 -18.63
CA ALA A 107 -14.65 -8.28 -18.61
C ALA A 107 -16.02 -8.91 -18.35
N LYS A 108 -16.29 -10.02 -19.04
CA LYS A 108 -17.43 -10.90 -18.78
C LYS A 108 -17.04 -11.83 -17.62
N MET A 109 -17.95 -11.99 -16.65
CA MET A 109 -17.79 -12.92 -15.54
C MET A 109 -18.61 -14.19 -15.79
N GLU A 110 -17.99 -15.34 -15.59
CA GLU A 110 -18.62 -16.67 -15.63
C GLU A 110 -18.33 -17.42 -14.33
N ILE A 111 -19.35 -18.01 -13.72
CA ILE A 111 -19.18 -18.80 -12.49
C ILE A 111 -18.73 -20.21 -12.89
N LEU A 112 -17.59 -20.66 -12.36
CA LEU A 112 -17.07 -22.01 -12.61
C LEU A 112 -17.42 -22.96 -11.47
N LYS A 113 -17.32 -22.49 -10.23
CA LYS A 113 -17.66 -23.28 -9.04
C LYS A 113 -18.14 -22.34 -7.94
N LYS A 114 -19.37 -22.54 -7.48
CA LYS A 114 -20.00 -21.68 -6.45
C LYS A 114 -19.32 -21.82 -5.09
N GLU A 115 -19.08 -23.05 -4.65
CA GLU A 115 -18.46 -23.33 -3.35
C GLU A 115 -16.93 -23.33 -3.45
N GLY A 116 -16.28 -22.64 -2.52
CA GLY A 116 -14.82 -22.67 -2.41
C GLY A 116 -14.31 -22.16 -1.07
N ILE A 117 -13.03 -22.39 -0.84
CA ILE A 117 -12.34 -21.88 0.36
C ILE A 117 -11.97 -20.43 0.09
N ASN A 118 -12.35 -19.54 1.01
CA ASN A 118 -11.99 -18.13 0.99
C ASN A 118 -10.46 -17.98 0.78
N PRO A 119 -10.01 -17.23 -0.24
CA PRO A 119 -8.58 -17.08 -0.53
C PRO A 119 -7.82 -16.28 0.53
N LEU A 120 -8.51 -15.53 1.41
CA LEU A 120 -7.90 -14.76 2.47
C LEU A 120 -8.04 -15.46 3.84
N PRO A 121 -7.01 -15.37 4.70
CA PRO A 121 -7.09 -15.90 6.05
C PRO A 121 -8.03 -15.07 6.91
N LYS A 122 -8.77 -15.70 7.83
CA LYS A 122 -9.73 -15.02 8.72
C LYS A 122 -9.12 -13.87 9.56
N ILE A 123 -7.81 -13.93 9.79
CA ILE A 123 -7.06 -12.90 10.53
C ILE A 123 -6.69 -11.67 9.67
N ASN A 124 -7.04 -11.65 8.38
CA ASN A 124 -6.67 -10.55 7.49
C ASN A 124 -7.35 -9.24 7.92
N PHE A 125 -6.60 -8.14 7.92
CA PHE A 125 -7.09 -6.82 8.33
C PHE A 125 -8.26 -6.32 7.48
N ARG A 126 -8.47 -6.89 6.28
CA ARG A 126 -9.60 -6.60 5.40
C ARG A 126 -10.96 -6.89 6.05
N TYR A 127 -11.02 -7.79 7.01
CA TYR A 127 -12.23 -8.08 7.78
C TYR A 127 -12.39 -7.19 9.02
N GLY A 128 -11.37 -6.41 9.35
CA GLY A 128 -11.40 -5.50 10.49
C GLY A 128 -12.03 -4.15 10.16
N ASN A 129 -12.32 -3.38 11.20
CA ASN A 129 -12.80 -2.01 11.05
C ASN A 129 -11.61 -1.04 10.88
N PRO A 130 -11.52 -0.28 9.77
CA PRO A 130 -10.48 0.71 9.60
C PRO A 130 -10.54 1.79 10.69
N GLN A 131 -9.41 2.08 11.32
CA GLN A 131 -9.25 3.25 12.19
C GLN A 131 -8.34 4.26 11.48
N PRO A 132 -8.86 5.03 10.51
CA PRO A 132 -8.04 5.95 9.73
C PRO A 132 -7.49 7.07 10.62
N GLN A 133 -6.18 7.22 10.64
CA GLN A 133 -5.56 8.43 11.17
C GLN A 133 -5.44 9.46 10.05
N ILE A 134 -6.29 10.49 10.10
CA ILE A 134 -6.23 11.61 9.15
C ILE A 134 -5.01 12.47 9.50
N GLY A 135 -3.92 12.25 8.77
CA GLY A 135 -2.72 13.07 8.82
C GLY A 135 -1.83 12.87 10.04
N VAL A 136 -0.76 13.66 10.07
CA VAL A 136 0.16 13.72 11.20
C VAL A 136 -0.47 14.64 12.24
N ARG A 137 -0.88 14.09 13.39
CA ARG A 137 -1.38 14.88 14.53
C ARG A 137 -0.19 15.49 15.26
N VAL A 138 0.49 16.45 14.60
CA VAL A 138 1.76 17.02 15.05
C VAL A 138 1.62 17.67 16.43
N GLU A 139 0.47 18.28 16.68
CA GLU A 139 0.12 18.94 17.94
C GLU A 139 0.12 17.92 19.10
N ARG A 140 -0.33 16.68 18.86
CA ARG A 140 -0.26 15.61 19.88
C ARG A 140 1.18 15.23 20.21
N LYS A 141 2.08 15.26 19.22
CA LYS A 141 3.51 15.00 19.44
C LYS A 141 4.14 16.14 20.24
N TRP A 142 3.82 17.39 19.89
CA TRP A 142 4.34 18.59 20.56
C TRP A 142 3.81 18.77 21.98
N ALA A 143 2.58 18.35 22.26
CA ALA A 143 1.97 18.40 23.59
C ALA A 143 2.50 17.32 24.57
N ARG A 144 3.33 16.39 24.10
CA ARG A 144 3.93 15.38 24.97
C ARG A 144 4.91 16.05 25.95
N LYS A 145 4.81 15.72 27.23
CA LYS A 145 5.68 16.25 28.29
C LYS A 145 7.17 15.95 28.07
N ASP A 146 7.47 14.84 27.38
CA ASP A 146 8.83 14.39 27.07
C ASP A 146 9.34 14.89 25.71
N TYR A 147 8.56 15.68 24.97
CA TYR A 147 8.97 16.22 23.69
C TYR A 147 9.73 17.54 23.85
N VAL A 148 10.95 17.58 23.33
CA VAL A 148 11.74 18.81 23.20
C VAL A 148 11.81 19.17 21.72
N PHE A 149 11.44 20.40 21.38
CA PHE A 149 11.52 20.85 19.99
C PHE A 149 12.99 20.96 19.57
N PRO A 150 13.40 20.43 18.40
CA PRO A 150 14.80 20.45 17.99
C PRO A 150 15.43 21.85 17.96
N GLY A 151 14.65 22.88 17.65
CA GLY A 151 15.11 24.28 17.71
C GLY A 151 15.54 24.73 19.11
N ASP A 152 14.83 24.31 20.15
CA ASP A 152 15.15 24.66 21.54
C ASP A 152 16.46 24.02 22.01
N ALA A 153 16.71 22.78 21.56
CA ALA A 153 17.95 22.07 21.84
C ALA A 153 19.17 22.75 21.20
N VAL A 154 19.01 23.32 20.00
CA VAL A 154 20.05 24.09 19.33
C VAL A 154 20.30 25.39 20.08
N THR A 155 19.25 26.17 20.38
CA THR A 155 19.35 27.44 21.12
C THR A 155 20.01 27.26 22.49
N ALA A 156 19.63 26.21 23.24
CA ALA A 156 20.25 25.90 24.53
C ALA A 156 21.76 25.56 24.41
N LYS A 157 22.17 24.92 23.31
CA LYS A 157 23.59 24.64 23.01
C LYS A 157 24.36 25.92 22.70
N TRP A 158 23.79 26.82 21.91
CA TRP A 158 24.39 28.12 21.60
C TRP A 158 24.52 29.00 22.85
N LEU A 159 23.46 29.13 23.66
CA LEU A 159 23.49 29.90 24.90
C LEU A 159 24.55 29.38 25.89
N LYS A 160 24.70 28.06 26.03
CA LYS A 160 25.78 27.46 26.85
C LYS A 160 27.16 27.78 26.30
N GLN A 161 27.36 27.76 24.98
CA GLN A 161 28.66 28.07 24.35
C GLN A 161 29.00 29.56 24.49
N SER A 162 28.04 30.47 24.31
CA SER A 162 28.20 31.91 24.48
C SER A 162 28.55 32.30 25.91
N ALA A 163 27.84 31.76 26.91
CA ALA A 163 28.11 32.01 28.32
C ALA A 163 29.49 31.50 28.77
N THR A 164 30.03 30.47 28.11
CA THR A 164 31.37 29.94 28.39
C THR A 164 32.48 30.78 27.74
N SER A 165 32.16 31.55 26.68
CA SER A 165 33.12 32.42 26.00
C SER A 165 33.33 33.78 26.66
N GLU A 166 32.34 34.31 27.39
CA GLU A 166 32.43 35.60 28.10
C GLU A 166 33.25 35.53 29.40
N ASN A 167 33.50 34.34 29.94
CA ASN A 167 34.22 34.16 31.22
C ASN A 167 35.71 33.83 31.05
N ARG A 168 36.32 34.11 29.89
CA ARG A 168 37.75 33.87 29.66
C ARG A 168 38.56 35.11 30.10
N PRO A 169 39.46 35.01 31.11
CA PRO A 169 40.20 36.17 31.58
C PRO A 169 41.13 36.70 30.49
N SER A 170 41.12 38.03 30.31
CA SER A 170 41.98 38.75 29.37
C SER A 170 43.46 38.49 29.70
N GLN A 171 44.12 37.62 28.93
CA GLN A 171 45.57 37.54 28.95
C GLN A 171 46.13 38.75 28.20
N LYS A 172 46.61 39.74 28.95
CA LYS A 172 47.47 40.81 28.42
C LYS A 172 48.70 40.15 27.80
N LYS A 173 48.86 40.29 26.48
CA LYS A 173 50.10 39.92 25.77
C LYS A 173 51.19 40.93 26.15
N THR A 174 52.18 40.50 26.93
CA THR A 174 53.48 41.17 27.00
C THR A 174 54.30 40.78 25.77
N ASN A 175 54.61 41.75 24.92
CA ASN A 175 55.64 41.62 23.89
C ASN A 175 56.99 41.71 24.60
N GLU A 176 57.74 40.60 24.63
CA GLU A 176 59.19 40.65 24.85
C GLU A 176 59.90 40.19 23.58
N GLU A 177 60.90 41.00 23.25
CA GLU A 177 61.76 40.98 22.08
C GLU A 177 62.55 39.67 21.96
N ARG A 178 62.80 39.23 20.73
CA ARG A 178 63.99 38.42 20.43
C ARG A 178 64.52 38.75 19.04
N THR A 179 65.60 39.53 19.08
CA THR A 179 66.73 39.54 18.15
C THR A 179 67.30 38.14 17.92
#